data_AF-A0A8T0YFR4-F1
#
_entry.id   AF-A0A8T0YFR4-F1
#
_cell.length_a   1.000
_cell.length_b   1.000
_cell.length_c   1.000
_cell.angle_alpha   90.00
_cell.angle_beta   90.00
_cell.angle_gamma   90.00
#
_symmetry.space_group_name_H-M   'P 1'
#
loop_
_entity.id
_entity.type
_entity.pdbx_description
1 polymer ?
#
loop_
_entity_poly.entity_id
_entity_poly.type
_entity_poly.pdbx_seq_one_letter_code
_entity_poly.pdbx_strand_id
1 'polypeptide(L)'
;MQDAMELVTFKLGQRTASTLAMRQEPAALESKSAAPKLRSQDCPSFWSSDDDDVISVSGIPMMNSSTGRGEHLVSTSVENDRGFRKKSREKMRRHEVNTKFEMLVNVLGLAGRARKKSILHEAASAIKGLTRECNQLRRERDHLQQELNNLASYLQSTGSGPPYMTS
;
A
#
# COMPACT_ATOMS: atom_id res chain seq x y z
N MET A 1 -37.30 -5.39 -29.31
CA MET A 1 -36.73 -4.71 -28.13
C MET A 1 -35.23 -4.93 -28.18
N GLN A 2 -34.52 -3.94 -28.73
CA GLN A 2 -33.06 -3.87 -28.80
C GLN A 2 -32.65 -2.84 -27.75
N ASP A 3 -31.97 -3.25 -26.68
CA ASP A 3 -31.31 -2.31 -25.78
C ASP A 3 -29.81 -2.35 -26.05
N ALA A 4 -29.34 -1.30 -26.70
CA ALA A 4 -27.95 -0.99 -26.92
C ALA A 4 -27.39 -0.33 -25.64
N MET A 5 -26.37 -0.92 -25.03
CA MET A 5 -25.63 -0.27 -23.95
C MET A 5 -24.58 0.67 -24.55
N GLU A 6 -24.85 1.96 -24.42
CA GLU A 6 -23.96 3.06 -24.80
C GLU A 6 -22.72 3.09 -23.89
N LEU A 7 -21.54 2.81 -24.44
CA LEU A 7 -20.27 2.98 -23.73
C LEU A 7 -19.86 4.45 -23.75
N VAL A 8 -19.84 5.07 -22.57
CA VAL A 8 -19.31 6.42 -22.35
C VAL A 8 -17.78 6.41 -22.50
N THR A 9 -17.28 6.91 -23.61
CA THR A 9 -15.85 7.20 -23.83
C THR A 9 -15.45 8.50 -23.12
N PHE A 10 -14.56 8.40 -22.13
CA PHE A 10 -13.94 9.57 -21.49
C PHE A 10 -12.65 9.94 -22.22
N LYS A 11 -12.62 11.10 -22.91
CA LYS A 11 -11.39 11.65 -23.50
C LYS A 11 -10.64 12.49 -22.46
N LEU A 12 -9.47 12.01 -22.03
CA LEU A 12 -8.53 12.79 -21.23
C LEU A 12 -7.77 13.76 -22.14
N GLY A 13 -7.85 15.04 -21.80
CA GLY A 13 -7.41 16.18 -22.59
C GLY A 13 -5.92 16.21 -22.92
N GLN A 14 -5.67 16.77 -24.10
CA GLN A 14 -4.40 17.06 -24.72
C GLN A 14 -3.59 18.10 -23.93
N ARG A 15 -2.29 17.87 -23.77
CA ARG A 15 -1.29 18.93 -23.59
C ARG A 15 -0.13 18.72 -24.56
N THR A 16 -0.21 19.50 -25.63
CA THR A 16 0.84 20.18 -26.41
C THR A 16 2.23 19.56 -26.51
N ALA A 17 2.62 19.33 -27.77
CA ALA A 17 3.95 19.05 -28.27
C ALA A 17 5.00 20.12 -27.91
N SER A 18 6.27 19.69 -27.78
CA SER A 18 7.44 20.52 -28.07
C SER A 18 8.52 19.65 -28.75
N THR A 19 8.47 19.68 -30.08
CA THR A 19 9.57 19.88 -31.04
C THR A 19 11.01 19.43 -30.71
N LEU A 20 11.41 18.32 -31.34
CA LEU A 20 12.55 18.15 -32.28
C LEU A 20 13.84 18.98 -32.08
N ALA A 21 14.98 18.28 -31.92
CA ALA A 21 16.16 18.42 -32.78
C ALA A 21 17.19 17.29 -32.56
N MET A 22 17.52 16.59 -33.64
CA MET A 22 18.65 15.64 -33.73
C MET A 22 19.98 16.38 -33.87
N ARG A 23 21.07 15.91 -33.23
CA ARG A 23 22.43 16.01 -33.80
C ARG A 23 23.52 15.16 -33.09
N GLN A 24 24.12 14.26 -33.88
CA GLN A 24 25.52 13.79 -33.96
C GLN A 24 26.40 13.47 -32.71
N GLU A 25 26.85 12.21 -32.67
CA GLU A 25 28.17 11.69 -32.24
C GLU A 25 29.37 12.48 -32.86
N PRO A 26 30.56 12.56 -32.21
CA PRO A 26 31.46 11.40 -32.06
C PRO A 26 32.29 11.27 -30.76
N ALA A 27 32.57 10.01 -30.40
CA ALA A 27 33.77 9.41 -29.79
C ALA A 27 34.92 10.29 -29.23
N ALA A 28 35.31 10.06 -27.96
CA ALA A 28 36.70 9.98 -27.50
C ALA A 28 36.85 9.54 -26.02
N LEU A 29 37.65 8.48 -25.84
CA LEU A 29 38.72 8.25 -24.84
C LEU A 29 38.43 8.30 -23.32
N GLU A 30 38.68 7.13 -22.72
CA GLU A 30 39.54 6.88 -21.54
C GLU A 30 39.76 8.00 -20.51
N SER A 31 39.37 7.76 -19.25
CA SER A 31 40.29 7.85 -18.11
C SER A 31 39.65 7.41 -16.78
N LYS A 32 40.47 6.66 -16.04
CA LYS A 32 40.33 6.24 -14.63
C LYS A 32 40.04 7.43 -13.71
N SER A 33 39.28 7.20 -12.63
CA SER A 33 39.71 7.43 -11.23
C SER A 33 38.55 7.70 -10.27
N ALA A 34 38.73 7.15 -9.06
CA ALA A 34 38.27 7.63 -7.76
C ALA A 34 36.79 7.48 -7.36
N ALA A 35 36.59 6.55 -6.43
CA ALA A 35 35.46 6.48 -5.51
C ALA A 35 35.28 7.76 -4.68
N PRO A 36 34.03 8.17 -4.38
CA PRO A 36 33.74 9.04 -3.26
C PRO A 36 33.36 8.24 -2.01
N LYS A 37 34.10 8.56 -0.96
CA LYS A 37 34.05 8.08 0.41
C LYS A 37 32.80 8.62 1.13
N LEU A 38 32.21 7.77 1.98
CA LEU A 38 31.22 8.08 3.01
C LEU A 38 31.54 9.36 3.81
N ARG A 39 30.55 10.23 4.06
CA ARG A 39 30.33 10.85 5.38
C ARG A 39 29.05 11.68 5.51
N SER A 40 28.44 11.55 6.69
CA SER A 40 27.54 12.47 7.43
C SER A 40 26.24 12.89 6.74
N GLN A 41 25.05 12.43 7.16
CA GLN A 41 24.44 12.51 8.51
C GLN A 41 24.46 13.93 9.06
N ASP A 42 23.46 14.73 8.68
CA ASP A 42 22.99 15.90 9.40
C ASP A 42 21.49 16.06 9.14
N CYS A 43 20.67 15.44 9.98
CA CYS A 43 19.28 15.83 10.14
C CYS A 43 19.25 16.95 11.20
N PRO A 44 18.62 18.11 10.93
CA PRO A 44 18.48 19.14 11.94
C PRO A 44 17.53 18.66 13.05
N SER A 45 18.08 18.51 14.25
CA SER A 45 17.34 18.48 15.51
C SER A 45 16.61 19.80 15.69
N PHE A 46 15.31 19.84 15.44
CA PHE A 46 14.44 20.95 15.86
C PHE A 46 13.29 20.43 16.74
N TRP A 47 13.64 19.81 17.85
CA TRP A 47 12.72 19.57 18.97
C TRP A 47 13.47 19.88 20.26
N SER A 48 13.74 21.17 20.46
CA SER A 48 14.00 21.70 21.80
C SER A 48 12.63 21.90 22.45
N SER A 49 12.13 20.88 23.15
CA SER A 49 11.05 21.03 24.13
C SER A 49 11.66 20.67 25.47
N ASP A 50 12.02 21.72 26.18
CA ASP A 50 12.41 21.75 27.58
C ASP A 50 11.15 21.38 28.39
N ASP A 51 11.06 20.12 28.80
CA ASP A 51 10.12 19.65 29.82
C ASP A 51 10.92 18.76 30.77
N ASP A 52 11.62 19.42 31.70
CA ASP A 52 12.21 18.78 32.86
C ASP A 52 11.13 18.08 33.71
N ASP A 53 11.36 16.78 33.90
CA ASP A 53 11.00 15.91 35.01
C ASP A 53 10.00 16.41 36.07
N VAL A 54 8.89 15.65 36.22
CA VAL A 54 8.59 14.88 37.44
C VAL A 54 7.39 13.94 37.19
N ILE A 55 7.64 12.80 36.55
CA ILE A 55 6.72 11.66 36.72
C ILE A 55 7.22 10.88 37.93
N SER A 56 6.80 11.30 39.12
CA SER A 56 6.99 10.55 40.36
C SER A 56 6.33 9.18 40.23
N VAL A 57 7.12 8.18 39.86
CA VAL A 57 6.76 6.77 39.96
C VAL A 57 6.96 6.35 41.42
N SER A 58 6.01 6.68 42.28
CA SER A 58 5.97 6.21 43.66
C SER A 58 5.00 5.04 43.75
N GLY A 59 5.49 3.86 43.35
CA GLY A 59 4.86 2.61 43.72
C GLY A 59 5.24 2.23 45.15
N ILE A 60 4.48 2.68 46.16
CA ILE A 60 4.35 2.03 47.47
C ILE A 60 2.94 2.32 48.01
N PRO A 61 2.11 1.31 48.34
CA PRO A 61 0.87 1.56 49.07
C PRO A 61 1.20 1.66 50.56
N MET A 62 1.26 2.88 51.10
CA MET A 62 1.26 3.08 52.55
C MET A 62 -0.19 3.15 53.04
N MET A 63 -0.53 2.20 53.91
CA MET A 63 -1.77 2.20 54.66
C MET A 63 -1.71 3.34 55.68
N ASN A 64 -2.66 4.27 55.64
CA ASN A 64 -2.95 5.14 56.77
C ASN A 64 -4.43 5.53 56.80
N SER A 65 -5.13 4.86 57.71
CA SER A 65 -6.38 5.30 58.30
C SER A 65 -6.15 6.62 59.05
N SER A 66 -6.89 7.68 58.71
CA SER A 66 -7.58 8.56 59.69
C SER A 66 -8.03 9.88 59.07
N THR A 67 -9.35 10.09 59.09
CA THR A 67 -10.00 11.35 59.49
C THR A 67 -9.62 12.62 58.73
N GLY A 68 -10.38 12.91 57.66
CA GLY A 68 -10.37 14.22 56.99
C GLY A 68 -11.58 14.38 56.08
N ARG A 69 -12.67 14.91 56.63
CA ARG A 69 -13.84 15.39 55.88
C ARG A 69 -13.39 16.48 54.89
N GLY A 70 -13.74 16.35 53.60
CA GLY A 70 -14.24 17.51 52.86
C GLY A 70 -13.64 17.84 51.49
N GLU A 71 -12.37 17.55 51.19
CA GLU A 71 -11.74 18.17 49.99
C GLU A 71 -11.05 17.19 49.02
N HIS A 72 -11.05 15.89 49.31
CA HIS A 72 -10.35 14.89 48.49
C HIS A 72 -11.24 14.13 47.48
N LEU A 73 -12.47 14.59 47.27
CA LEU A 73 -13.42 14.00 46.33
C LEU A 73 -13.37 14.62 44.92
N VAL A 74 -12.80 15.81 44.78
CA VAL A 74 -12.76 16.51 43.49
C VAL A 74 -11.57 16.00 42.65
N SER A 75 -10.38 15.88 43.23
CA SER A 75 -9.18 15.48 42.47
C SER A 75 -9.23 14.05 41.93
N THR A 76 -9.78 13.10 42.70
CA THR A 76 -9.90 11.71 42.25
C THR A 76 -10.94 11.55 41.14
N SER A 77 -11.97 12.40 41.09
CA SER A 77 -13.01 12.37 40.06
C SER A 77 -12.46 12.76 38.68
N VAL A 78 -11.70 13.86 38.59
CA VAL A 78 -11.15 14.35 37.30
C VAL A 78 -10.08 13.39 36.74
N GLU A 79 -9.24 12.82 37.61
CA GLU A 79 -8.21 11.85 37.20
C GLU A 79 -8.81 10.51 36.76
N ASN A 80 -9.86 10.03 37.46
CA ASN A 80 -10.62 8.87 37.01
C ASN A 80 -11.27 9.12 35.65
N ASP A 81 -11.87 10.29 35.43
CA ASP A 81 -12.52 10.63 34.15
C ASP A 81 -11.54 10.68 32.98
N ARG A 82 -10.33 11.21 33.20
CA ARG A 82 -9.25 11.15 32.20
C ARG A 82 -8.87 9.69 31.89
N GLY A 83 -8.80 8.86 32.93
CA GLY A 83 -8.57 7.41 32.82
C GLY A 83 -9.67 6.68 32.04
N PHE A 84 -10.94 6.97 32.34
CA PHE A 84 -12.11 6.38 31.67
C PHE A 84 -12.17 6.76 30.19
N ARG A 85 -11.96 8.03 29.86
CA ARG A 85 -11.88 8.49 28.47
C ARG A 85 -10.75 7.79 27.72
N LYS A 86 -9.58 7.65 28.34
CA LYS A 86 -8.44 6.92 27.76
C LYS A 86 -8.75 5.44 27.54
N LYS A 87 -9.34 4.77 28.54
CA LYS A 87 -9.72 3.35 28.48
C LYS A 87 -10.79 3.07 27.42
N SER A 88 -11.79 3.95 27.32
CA SER A 88 -12.86 3.86 26.31
C SER A 88 -12.31 3.99 24.90
N ARG A 89 -11.46 5.00 24.65
CA ARG A 89 -10.79 5.16 23.35
C ARG A 89 -9.97 3.92 22.96
N GLU A 90 -9.17 3.38 23.88
CA GLU A 90 -8.37 2.19 23.59
C GLU A 90 -9.24 0.94 23.36
N LYS A 91 -10.37 0.81 24.06
CA LYS A 91 -11.35 -0.26 23.80
C LYS A 91 -11.89 -0.18 22.38
N MET A 92 -12.28 1.01 21.92
CA MET A 92 -12.76 1.23 20.55
C MET A 92 -11.68 0.92 19.50
N ARG A 93 -10.46 1.43 19.71
CA ARG A 93 -9.34 1.15 18.80
C ARG A 93 -9.07 -0.35 18.65
N ARG A 94 -9.08 -1.11 19.74
CA ARG A 94 -8.91 -2.57 19.70
C ARG A 94 -10.07 -3.28 19.02
N HIS A 95 -11.30 -2.82 19.24
CA HIS A 95 -12.49 -3.37 18.61
C HIS A 95 -12.41 -3.21 17.09
N GLU A 96 -12.13 -2.01 16.58
CA GLU A 96 -11.96 -1.76 15.14
C GLU A 96 -10.87 -2.63 14.51
N VAL A 97 -9.72 -2.77 15.19
CA VAL A 97 -8.64 -3.65 14.73
C VAL A 97 -9.12 -5.11 14.68
N ASN A 98 -9.83 -5.58 15.70
CA ASN A 98 -10.36 -6.95 15.71
C ASN A 98 -11.37 -7.15 14.58
N THR A 99 -12.27 -6.20 14.32
CA THR A 99 -13.22 -6.25 13.19
C THR A 99 -12.48 -6.43 11.86
N LYS A 100 -11.37 -5.69 11.64
CA LYS A 100 -10.54 -5.85 10.44
C LYS A 100 -9.90 -7.25 10.33
N PHE A 101 -9.50 -7.84 11.46
CA PHE A 101 -8.98 -9.22 11.48
C PHE A 101 -10.07 -10.24 11.11
N GLU A 102 -11.30 -10.08 11.60
CA GLU A 102 -12.42 -10.97 11.23
C GLU A 102 -12.74 -10.87 9.73
N MET A 103 -12.75 -9.65 9.17
CA MET A 103 -12.90 -9.46 7.72
C MET A 103 -11.79 -10.17 6.94
N LEU A 104 -10.54 -10.08 7.41
CA LEU A 104 -9.41 -10.73 6.76
C LEU A 104 -9.52 -12.26 6.82
N VAL A 105 -9.97 -12.84 7.94
CA VAL A 105 -10.26 -14.27 8.07
C VAL A 105 -11.28 -14.71 7.02
N ASN A 106 -12.36 -13.94 6.85
CA ASN A 106 -13.40 -14.24 5.86
C ASN A 106 -12.88 -14.18 4.43
N VAL A 107 -12.11 -13.14 4.08
CA VAL A 107 -11.54 -12.97 2.73
C VAL A 107 -10.54 -14.08 2.40
N LEU A 108 -9.75 -14.52 3.38
CA LEU A 108 -8.80 -15.61 3.21
C LEU A 108 -9.45 -17.01 3.27
N GLY A 109 -10.75 -17.09 3.56
CA GLY A 109 -11.46 -18.37 3.69
C GLY A 109 -10.94 -19.25 4.83
N LEU A 110 -10.35 -18.64 5.87
CA LEU A 110 -9.80 -19.39 7.00
C LEU A 110 -10.93 -19.93 7.87
N ALA A 111 -11.01 -21.25 8.02
CA ALA A 111 -12.03 -21.89 8.84
C ALA A 111 -11.72 -21.71 10.34
N GLY A 112 -12.65 -21.11 11.08
CA GLY A 112 -12.60 -21.01 12.54
C GLY A 112 -11.58 -20.00 13.09
N ARG A 113 -11.24 -20.15 14.37
CA ARG A 113 -10.42 -19.17 15.10
C ARG A 113 -8.93 -19.30 14.74
N ALA A 114 -8.47 -18.48 13.80
CA ALA A 114 -7.06 -18.40 13.44
C ALA A 114 -6.25 -17.47 14.37
N ARG A 115 -4.97 -17.78 14.58
CA ARG A 115 -4.06 -16.90 15.33
C ARG A 115 -3.71 -15.67 14.49
N LYS A 116 -3.68 -14.46 15.09
CA LYS A 116 -3.34 -13.20 14.38
C LYS A 116 -2.06 -13.27 13.54
N LYS A 117 -0.99 -13.87 14.08
CA LYS A 117 0.26 -14.10 13.33
C LYS A 117 0.04 -14.95 12.07
N SER A 118 -0.75 -16.01 12.18
CA SER A 118 -1.07 -16.90 11.06
C SER A 118 -1.89 -16.17 10.01
N ILE A 119 -2.90 -15.39 10.42
CA ILE A 119 -3.74 -14.60 9.52
C ILE A 119 -2.88 -13.63 8.69
N LEU A 120 -1.96 -12.91 9.34
CA LEU A 120 -1.06 -11.98 8.65
C LEU A 120 -0.10 -12.69 7.70
N HIS A 121 0.44 -13.84 8.12
CA HIS A 121 1.33 -14.63 7.27
C HIS A 121 0.59 -15.15 6.04
N GLU A 122 -0.62 -15.67 6.22
CA GLU A 122 -1.46 -16.15 5.13
C GLU A 122 -1.81 -15.03 4.17
N ALA A 123 -2.22 -13.86 4.68
CA ALA A 123 -2.47 -12.69 3.84
C ALA A 123 -1.25 -12.31 2.99
N ALA A 124 -0.06 -12.28 3.59
CA ALA A 124 1.17 -11.96 2.87
C ALA A 124 1.51 -13.03 1.81
N SER A 125 1.30 -14.30 2.10
CA SER A 125 1.46 -15.40 1.15
C SER A 125 0.46 -15.30 0.00
N ALA A 126 -0.81 -15.07 0.29
CA ALA A 126 -1.87 -14.93 -0.70
C ALA A 126 -1.60 -13.75 -1.66
N ILE A 127 -1.22 -12.58 -1.13
CA ILE A 127 -0.85 -11.43 -1.97
C ILE A 127 0.30 -11.76 -2.91
N LYS A 128 1.36 -12.42 -2.41
CA LYS A 128 2.49 -12.84 -3.24
C LYS A 128 2.08 -13.86 -4.30
N GLY A 129 1.25 -14.84 -3.94
CA GLY A 129 0.72 -15.84 -4.86
C GLY A 129 -0.09 -15.21 -5.98
N LEU A 130 -1.11 -14.42 -5.64
CA LEU A 130 -1.98 -13.72 -6.58
C LEU A 130 -1.20 -12.76 -7.49
N THR A 131 -0.19 -12.07 -6.96
CA THR A 131 0.66 -11.19 -7.78
C THR A 131 1.40 -11.98 -8.87
N ARG A 132 1.92 -13.17 -8.54
CA ARG A 132 2.60 -14.05 -9.51
C ARG A 132 1.62 -14.59 -10.55
N GLU A 133 0.44 -15.02 -10.11
CA GLU A 133 -0.61 -15.52 -10.99
C GLU A 133 -1.09 -14.44 -11.97
N CYS A 134 -1.39 -13.23 -11.49
CA CYS A 134 -1.73 -12.08 -12.34
C CYS A 134 -0.64 -11.78 -13.40
N ASN A 135 0.63 -11.92 -13.04
CA ASN A 135 1.74 -11.73 -13.98
C ASN A 135 1.85 -12.88 -14.99
N GLN A 136 1.54 -14.10 -14.57
CA GLN A 136 1.51 -15.27 -15.45
C GLN A 136 0.39 -15.14 -16.48
N LEU A 137 -0.85 -14.89 -16.04
CA LEU A 137 -2.02 -14.71 -16.90
C LEU A 137 -1.83 -13.56 -17.90
N ARG A 138 -1.16 -12.48 -17.49
CA ARG A 138 -0.82 -11.37 -18.39
C ARG A 138 0.10 -11.80 -19.52
N ARG A 139 1.14 -12.58 -19.21
CA ARG A 139 2.08 -13.12 -20.20
C ARG A 139 1.38 -14.09 -21.15
N GLU A 140 0.52 -14.96 -20.63
CA GLU A 140 -0.27 -15.89 -21.44
C GLU A 140 -1.22 -15.15 -22.38
N ARG A 141 -1.92 -14.12 -21.88
CA ARG A 141 -2.77 -13.26 -22.70
C ARG A 141 -1.97 -12.61 -23.82
N ASP A 142 -0.80 -12.04 -23.51
CA ASP A 142 0.06 -11.39 -24.50
C ASP A 142 0.57 -12.39 -25.56
N HIS A 143 0.92 -13.61 -25.13
CA HIS A 143 1.34 -14.70 -26.02
C HIS A 143 0.21 -15.14 -26.96
N LEU A 144 -0.97 -15.43 -26.43
CA LEU A 144 -2.15 -15.80 -27.22
C LEU A 144 -2.55 -14.69 -28.19
N GLN A 145 -2.44 -13.43 -27.77
CA GLN A 145 -2.69 -12.29 -28.65
C GLN A 145 -1.69 -12.23 -29.81
N GLN A 146 -0.43 -12.56 -29.57
CA GLN A 146 0.58 -12.65 -30.62
C GLN A 146 0.28 -13.79 -31.60
N GLU A 147 -0.11 -14.96 -31.10
CA GLU A 147 -0.52 -16.10 -31.95
C GLU A 147 -1.73 -15.77 -32.82
N LEU A 148 -2.75 -15.11 -32.26
CA LEU A 148 -3.90 -14.63 -33.01
C LEU A 148 -3.50 -13.65 -34.12
N ASN A 149 -2.60 -12.71 -33.83
CA ASN A 149 -2.11 -11.76 -34.83
C ASN A 149 -1.34 -12.46 -35.94
N ASN A 150 -0.46 -13.41 -35.60
CA ASN A 150 0.29 -14.20 -36.57
C ASN A 150 -0.66 -14.98 -37.49
N LEU A 151 -1.70 -15.62 -36.92
CA LEU A 151 -2.70 -16.35 -37.68
C LEU A 151 -3.50 -15.42 -38.60
N ALA A 152 -3.91 -14.25 -38.10
CA ALA A 152 -4.61 -13.24 -38.90
C ALA A 152 -3.74 -12.77 -40.07
N SER A 153 -2.45 -12.49 -39.84
CA SER A 153 -1.50 -12.14 -40.90
C SER A 153 -1.32 -13.27 -41.93
N TYR A 154 -1.24 -14.52 -41.48
CA TYR A 154 -1.15 -15.68 -42.38
C TYR A 154 -2.39 -15.76 -43.29
N LEU A 155 -3.59 -15.66 -42.73
CA LEU A 155 -4.84 -15.69 -43.50
C LEU A 155 -4.92 -14.55 -44.51
N GLN A 156 -4.54 -13.33 -44.11
CA GLN A 156 -4.49 -12.17 -45.02
C GLN A 156 -3.50 -12.38 -46.17
N SER A 157 -2.35 -13.01 -45.92
CA SER A 157 -1.37 -13.33 -46.96
C SER A 157 -1.85 -14.42 -47.93
N THR A 158 -2.69 -15.36 -47.47
CA THR A 158 -3.26 -16.42 -48.32
C THR A 158 -4.48 -15.97 -49.13
N GLY A 159 -5.18 -14.91 -48.71
CA GLY A 159 -6.36 -14.36 -49.40
C GLY A 159 -6.03 -13.44 -50.58
N SER A 160 -4.80 -12.96 -50.69
CA SER A 160 -4.32 -12.17 -51.84
C SER A 160 -3.68 -13.08 -52.89
N GLY A 161 -4.45 -14.04 -53.43
CA GLY A 161 -4.09 -14.74 -54.66
C GLY A 161 -4.11 -13.75 -55.83
N PRO A 162 -3.13 -13.80 -56.75
CA PRO A 162 -2.95 -12.73 -57.72
C PRO A 162 -4.05 -12.71 -58.80
N PRO A 163 -4.47 -11.52 -59.27
CA PRO A 163 -5.52 -11.38 -60.28
C PRO A 163 -4.94 -11.61 -61.68
N TYR A 164 -4.57 -12.83 -61.99
CA TYR A 164 -4.28 -13.23 -63.36
C TYR A 164 -4.84 -14.64 -63.58
N MET A 165 -6.06 -14.75 -64.08
CA MET A 165 -6.59 -15.88 -64.87
C MET A 165 -8.04 -15.53 -65.25
N THR A 166 -8.23 -14.41 -65.93
CA THR A 166 -9.45 -14.14 -66.71
C THR A 166 -9.00 -13.71 -68.10
N SER A 167 -8.99 -14.64 -69.03
CA SER A 167 -8.89 -14.40 -70.48
C SER A 167 -10.05 -15.12 -71.14
#